data_AF-A0A2M8N4W9-F1
#
_entry.id   AF-A0A2M8N4W9-F1
#
_cell.length_a   1.000
_cell.length_b   1.000
_cell.length_c   1.000
_cell.angle_alpha   90.00
_cell.angle_beta   90.00
_cell.angle_gamma   90.00
#
_symmetry.space_group_name_H-M   'P 1'
#
loop_
_entity.id
_entity.type
_entity.pdbx_description
1 polymer ?
#
loop_
_entity_poly.entity_id
_entity_poly.type
_entity_poly.pdbx_seq_one_letter_code
_entity_poly.pdbx_strand_id
1 'polypeptide(L)'
;GDQRQQAYLIQSGKVRVYTTRDHQEIDLAQLGAGQIVGEMALLMDGKRTASVQAIEDCNLIVINRQEFEKRLHDTDRAIQSMVNMMTQRIKDANDVIADKRGSLRAIIKTAEVMVNNTKSNLP
;
A
#
# COMPACT_ATOMS: atom_id res chain seq x y z
N GLY A 1 -2.83 -8.98 20.96
CA GLY A 1 -3.61 -9.77 19.98
C GLY A 1 -3.06 -9.49 18.61
N ASP A 2 -2.65 -10.51 17.87
CA ASP A 2 -1.84 -10.34 16.66
C ASP A 2 -2.71 -10.01 15.43
N GLN A 3 -3.46 -8.90 15.51
CA GLN A 3 -4.17 -8.27 14.38
C GLN A 3 -3.23 -7.90 13.22
N ARG A 4 -1.91 -8.01 13.42
CA ARG A 4 -0.87 -7.67 12.46
C ARG A 4 -0.80 -8.60 11.24
N GLN A 5 -1.55 -9.71 11.22
CA GLN A 5 -1.49 -10.71 10.15
C GLN A 5 -2.81 -10.99 9.43
N GLN A 6 -3.78 -10.07 9.44
CA GLN A 6 -5.03 -10.21 8.69
C GLN A 6 -5.06 -9.34 7.42
N ALA A 7 -5.84 -9.80 6.43
CA ALA A 7 -6.29 -8.99 5.29
C ALA A 7 -7.79 -8.75 5.39
N TYR A 8 -8.30 -7.82 4.59
CA TYR A 8 -9.69 -7.39 4.63
C TYR A 8 -10.23 -7.21 3.21
N LEU A 9 -11.41 -7.76 2.92
CA LEU A 9 -12.18 -7.43 1.73
C LEU A 9 -13.04 -6.20 2.04
N ILE A 10 -12.96 -5.17 1.21
CA ILE A 10 -13.79 -3.98 1.35
C ILE A 10 -15.19 -4.31 0.80
N GLN A 11 -16.18 -4.34 1.69
CA GLN A 11 -17.58 -4.51 1.30
C GLN A 11 -18.21 -3.16 0.87
N SER A 12 -17.86 -2.07 1.56
CA SER A 12 -18.21 -0.70 1.20
C SER A 12 -17.21 0.31 1.77
N GLY A 13 -17.22 1.55 1.24
CA GLY A 13 -16.33 2.63 1.64
C GLY A 13 -15.05 2.70 0.81
N LYS A 14 -14.10 3.53 1.26
CA LYS A 14 -12.79 3.72 0.63
C LYS A 14 -11.66 3.81 1.63
N VAL A 15 -10.51 3.29 1.23
CA VAL A 15 -9.25 3.38 1.97
C VAL A 15 -8.15 3.94 1.08
N ARG A 16 -7.22 4.68 1.68
CA ARG A 16 -5.93 5.00 1.03
C ARG A 16 -4.86 4.02 1.51
N VAL A 17 -4.00 3.63 0.59
CA VAL A 17 -2.79 2.84 0.85
C VAL A 17 -1.60 3.77 0.64
N TYR A 18 -0.73 3.85 1.63
CA TYR A 18 0.42 4.75 1.61
C TYR A 18 1.64 4.10 2.28
N THR A 19 2.84 4.53 1.91
CA THR A 19 4.08 4.16 2.62
C THR A 19 4.72 5.41 3.20
N THR A 20 5.60 5.26 4.18
CA THR A 20 6.38 6.37 4.72
C THR A 20 7.83 6.27 4.23
N ARG A 21 8.35 7.37 3.68
CA ARG A 21 9.76 7.54 3.29
C ARG A 21 10.19 8.93 3.73
N ASP A 22 11.35 9.05 4.37
CA ASP A 22 11.89 10.33 4.87
C ASP A 22 10.87 11.15 5.68
N HIS A 23 10.14 10.48 6.57
CA HIS A 23 9.05 11.03 7.40
C HIS A 23 7.87 11.62 6.63
N GLN A 24 7.73 11.29 5.35
CA GLN A 24 6.60 11.71 4.51
C GLN A 24 5.78 10.52 4.05
N GLU A 25 4.46 10.69 4.10
CA GLU A 25 3.53 9.72 3.55
C GLU A 25 3.44 9.88 2.03
N ILE A 26 3.68 8.77 1.33
CA ILE A 26 3.58 8.66 -0.11
C ILE A 26 2.41 7.73 -0.41
N ASP A 27 1.34 8.30 -0.95
CA ASP A 27 0.19 7.53 -1.40
C ASP A 27 0.64 6.57 -2.51
N LEU A 28 0.13 5.34 -2.47
CA LEU A 28 0.36 4.31 -3.48
C LEU A 28 -0.91 4.05 -4.28
N ALA A 29 -2.05 3.93 -3.58
CA ALA A 29 -3.34 3.65 -4.20
C ALA A 29 -4.51 4.14 -3.32
N GLN A 30 -5.69 4.25 -3.93
CA GLN A 30 -6.97 4.28 -3.22
C GLN A 30 -7.77 3.05 -3.64
N LEU A 31 -8.41 2.41 -2.66
CA LEU A 31 -9.13 1.16 -2.86
C LEU A 31 -10.55 1.29 -2.32
N GLY A 32 -11.49 0.59 -2.96
CA GLY A 32 -12.91 0.59 -2.61
C GLY A 32 -13.53 -0.80 -2.66
N ALA A 33 -14.86 -0.86 -2.72
CA ALA A 33 -15.63 -2.10 -2.67
C ALA A 33 -15.14 -3.16 -3.68
N GLY A 34 -15.03 -4.40 -3.22
CA GLY A 34 -14.54 -5.54 -4.01
C GLY A 34 -13.02 -5.71 -4.01
N GLN A 35 -12.26 -4.76 -3.47
CA GLN A 35 -10.80 -4.85 -3.38
C GLN A 35 -10.37 -5.37 -2.00
N ILE A 36 -9.21 -6.02 -1.96
CA ILE A 36 -8.61 -6.56 -0.73
C ILE A 36 -7.46 -5.65 -0.29
N VAL A 37 -7.33 -5.46 1.01
CA VAL A 37 -6.18 -4.78 1.64
C VAL A 37 -5.49 -5.65 2.67
N GLY A 38 -4.16 -5.53 2.75
CA GLY A 38 -3.35 -6.31 3.67
C GLY A 38 -3.08 -7.73 3.17
N GLU A 39 -3.40 -8.02 1.91
CA GLU A 39 -3.10 -9.25 1.20
C GLU A 39 -1.60 -9.55 1.17
N MET A 40 -0.75 -8.52 1.09
CA MET A 40 0.70 -8.67 1.16
C MET A 40 1.15 -9.31 2.49
N ALA A 41 0.45 -9.01 3.59
CA ALA A 41 0.77 -9.65 4.87
C ALA A 41 0.40 -11.14 4.88
N LEU A 42 -0.56 -11.58 4.08
CA LEU A 42 -0.89 -12.99 3.93
C LEU A 42 0.05 -13.70 2.95
N LEU A 43 0.44 -13.02 1.87
CA LEU A 43 1.18 -13.60 0.75
C LEU A 43 2.71 -13.51 0.92
N MET A 44 3.20 -12.60 1.74
CA MET A 44 4.65 -12.36 1.95
C MET A 44 5.07 -12.64 3.40
N ASP A 45 4.51 -13.69 3.98
CA ASP A 45 4.83 -14.16 5.33
C ASP A 45 4.79 -13.07 6.41
N GLY A 46 3.69 -12.32 6.47
CA GLY A 46 3.48 -11.28 7.49
C GLY A 46 4.17 -9.96 7.20
N LYS A 47 4.93 -9.82 6.10
CA LYS A 47 5.59 -8.55 5.75
C LYS A 47 4.57 -7.49 5.35
N ARG A 48 4.44 -6.45 6.17
CA ARG A 48 3.69 -5.24 5.83
C ARG A 48 4.53 -4.37 4.89
N THR A 49 4.02 -4.10 3.70
CA THR A 49 4.69 -3.29 2.66
C THR A 49 4.22 -1.82 2.66
N ALA A 50 3.01 -1.58 3.17
CA ALA A 50 2.38 -0.26 3.23
C ALA A 50 1.39 -0.17 4.41
N SER A 51 1.06 1.06 4.77
CA SER A 51 -0.01 1.43 5.69
C SER A 51 -1.34 1.59 4.94
N VAL A 52 -2.44 1.38 5.66
CA VAL A 52 -3.80 1.54 5.14
C VAL A 52 -4.59 2.42 6.08
N GLN A 53 -5.33 3.38 5.54
CA GLN A 53 -6.18 4.29 6.31
C GLN A 53 -7.54 4.41 5.63
N ALA A 54 -8.62 4.25 6.41
CA ALA A 54 -9.96 4.57 5.96
C ALA A 54 -10.09 6.08 5.69
N ILE A 55 -10.63 6.43 4.53
CA ILE A 55 -10.88 7.82 4.12
C ILE A 55 -12.39 8.12 3.98
N GLU A 56 -13.21 7.08 4.11
CA GLU A 56 -14.66 7.09 4.21
C GLU A 56 -15.09 5.98 5.19
N ASP A 57 -16.34 5.97 5.64
CA ASP A 57 -16.85 4.88 6.48
C ASP A 57 -16.77 3.54 5.73
N CYS A 58 -16.06 2.58 6.33
CA CYS A 58 -15.79 1.29 5.70
C CYS A 58 -16.51 0.15 6.41
N ASN A 59 -17.11 -0.74 5.61
CA ASN A 59 -17.50 -2.07 6.05
C ASN A 59 -16.52 -3.09 5.47
N LEU A 60 -15.87 -3.86 6.33
CA LEU A 60 -14.76 -4.74 5.99
C LEU A 60 -15.06 -6.17 6.43
N ILE A 61 -14.81 -7.13 5.54
CA ILE A 61 -14.86 -8.56 5.86
C ILE A 61 -13.44 -9.02 6.15
N VAL A 62 -13.24 -9.58 7.35
CA VAL A 62 -11.93 -10.11 7.77
C VAL A 62 -11.61 -11.39 7.00
N ILE A 63 -10.43 -11.43 6.39
CA ILE A 63 -9.85 -12.63 5.79
C ILE A 63 -8.88 -13.23 6.81
N ASN A 64 -9.24 -14.41 7.32
CA ASN A 64 -8.40 -15.14 8.27
C ASN A 64 -7.18 -15.72 7.56
N ARG A 65 -5.99 -15.51 8.13
CA ARG A 65 -4.72 -16.00 7.58
C ARG A 65 -4.69 -17.52 7.41
N GLN A 66 -5.04 -18.28 8.44
CA GLN A 66 -4.95 -19.73 8.43
C GLN A 66 -5.85 -20.34 7.36
N GLU A 67 -7.07 -19.82 7.23
CA GLU A 67 -8.01 -20.27 6.21
C GLU A 67 -7.54 -19.90 4.79
N PHE A 68 -6.96 -18.71 4.62
CA PHE A 68 -6.37 -18.29 3.36
C PHE A 68 -5.18 -19.17 2.96
N GLU A 69 -4.23 -19.38 3.88
CA GLU A 69 -3.05 -20.21 3.64
C GLU A 69 -3.43 -21.65 3.29
N LYS A 70 -4.40 -22.23 4.01
CA LYS A 70 -4.92 -23.56 3.72
C LYS A 70 -5.49 -23.63 2.29
N ARG A 71 -6.36 -22.69 1.93
CA ARG A 71 -6.95 -22.66 0.58
C ARG A 71 -5.91 -22.48 -0.51
N LEU A 72 -4.92 -21.61 -0.30
CA LEU A 72 -3.84 -21.40 -1.26
C LEU A 72 -2.99 -22.66 -1.41
N HIS A 73 -2.67 -23.33 -0.30
CA HIS A 73 -1.92 -24.59 -0.29
C HIS A 73 -2.66 -25.72 -1.04
N ASP A 74 -3.99 -25.74 -0.98
CA ASP A 74 -4.83 -26.73 -1.65
C ASP A 74 -4.99 -26.45 -3.17
N THR A 75 -4.46 -25.35 -3.70
CA THR A 75 -4.45 -25.05 -5.15
C THR A 75 -3.29 -25.72 -5.89
N ASP A 76 -3.41 -25.81 -7.23
CA ASP A 76 -2.34 -26.31 -8.09
C ASP A 76 -1.04 -25.51 -7.95
N ARG A 77 0.11 -26.19 -8.05
CA ARG A 77 1.44 -25.57 -7.88
C ARG A 77 1.71 -24.42 -8.87
N ALA A 78 1.16 -24.48 -10.08
CA ALA A 78 1.27 -23.41 -11.05
C ALA A 78 0.53 -22.16 -10.56
N ILE A 79 -0.67 -22.31 -9.96
CA ILE A 79 -1.45 -21.21 -9.38
C ILE A 79 -0.68 -20.58 -8.22
N GLN A 80 -0.15 -21.39 -7.29
CA GLN A 80 0.66 -20.89 -6.18
C GLN A 80 1.88 -20.10 -6.68
N SER A 81 2.57 -20.62 -7.71
CA SER A 81 3.73 -19.96 -8.32
C SER A 81 3.35 -18.64 -8.99
N MET A 82 2.21 -18.60 -9.70
CA MET A 82 1.68 -17.38 -10.31
C MET A 82 1.33 -16.33 -9.27
N VAL A 83 0.67 -16.72 -8.17
CA VAL A 83 0.33 -15.82 -7.06
C VAL A 83 1.59 -15.22 -6.44
N ASN A 84 2.60 -16.04 -6.13
CA ASN A 84 3.86 -15.56 -5.56
C ASN A 84 4.60 -14.60 -6.53
N MET A 85 4.66 -14.95 -7.81
CA MET A 85 5.31 -14.13 -8.84
C MET A 85 4.59 -12.78 -9.03
N MET A 86 3.26 -12.77 -9.07
CA MET A 86 2.48 -11.52 -9.16
C MET A 86 2.63 -10.66 -7.90
N THR A 87 2.61 -11.29 -6.73
CA THR A 87 2.84 -10.61 -5.44
C THR A 87 4.16 -9.86 -5.43
N GLN A 88 5.24 -10.52 -5.87
CA GLN A 88 6.56 -9.90 -5.94
C GLN A 88 6.59 -8.73 -6.94
N ARG A 89 6.00 -8.90 -8.14
CA ARG A 89 5.93 -7.83 -9.15
C ARG A 89 5.15 -6.61 -8.66
N ILE A 90 4.04 -6.82 -7.95
CA ILE A 90 3.23 -5.73 -7.38
C ILE A 90 4.03 -4.98 -6.32
N LYS A 91 4.73 -5.70 -5.44
CA LYS A 91 5.60 -5.08 -4.44
C LYS A 91 6.67 -4.21 -5.11
N ASP A 92 7.36 -4.75 -6.11
CA ASP A 92 8.46 -4.04 -6.76
C ASP A 92 7.94 -2.82 -7.55
N ALA A 93 6.77 -2.92 -8.18
CA ALA A 93 6.10 -1.78 -8.79
C ALA A 93 5.72 -0.69 -7.77
N ASN A 94 5.21 -1.09 -6.60
CA ASN A 94 4.88 -0.16 -5.51
C ASN A 94 6.13 0.55 -4.96
N ASP A 95 7.27 -0.16 -4.83
CA ASP A 95 8.54 0.44 -4.42
C ASP A 95 9.01 1.49 -5.44
N VAL A 96 8.93 1.20 -6.74
CA VAL A 96 9.26 2.17 -7.80
C VAL A 96 8.34 3.39 -7.76
N ILE A 97 7.04 3.20 -7.53
CA ILE A 97 6.08 4.30 -7.40
C ILE A 97 6.43 5.16 -6.18
N ALA A 98 6.75 4.53 -5.05
CA ALA A 98 7.15 5.24 -3.84
C ALA A 98 8.38 6.13 -4.09
N ASP A 99 9.43 5.57 -4.68
CA ASP A 99 10.69 6.28 -4.93
C ASP A 99 10.50 7.46 -5.90
N LYS A 100 9.77 7.25 -6.99
CA LYS A 100 9.48 8.32 -7.96
C LYS A 100 8.65 9.46 -7.36
N ARG A 101 7.60 9.13 -6.60
CA ARG A 101 6.74 10.13 -5.94
C ARG A 101 7.50 10.89 -4.85
N GLY A 102 8.36 10.21 -4.09
CA GLY A 102 9.24 10.83 -3.10
C GLY A 102 10.20 11.83 -3.75
N SER A 103 10.88 11.41 -4.82
CA SER A 103 11.81 12.26 -5.57
C SER A 103 11.13 13.50 -6.17
N LEU A 104 9.97 13.33 -6.80
CA LEU A 104 9.21 14.44 -7.39
C LEU A 104 8.78 15.46 -6.32
N ARG A 105 8.32 14.98 -5.15
CA ARG A 105 7.98 15.87 -4.03
C ARG A 105 9.17 16.68 -3.52
N ALA A 106 10.35 16.06 -3.41
CA ALA A 106 11.56 16.77 -2.97
C ALA A 106 11.93 17.92 -3.93
N ILE A 107 11.78 17.70 -5.24
CA ILE A 107 11.99 18.72 -6.26
C ILE A 107 10.97 19.86 -6.10
N ILE A 108 9.68 19.55 -5.95
CA ILE A 108 8.62 20.56 -5.76
C ILE A 108 8.90 21.41 -4.52
N LYS A 109 9.23 20.78 -3.38
CA LYS A 109 9.56 21.49 -2.13
C LYS A 109 10.76 22.43 -2.32
N THR A 110 11.77 22.00 -3.07
CA THR A 110 12.95 22.83 -3.37
C THR A 110 12.55 24.05 -4.21
N ALA A 111 11.72 23.86 -5.23
CA ALA A 111 11.21 24.95 -6.07
C ALA A 111 10.36 25.96 -5.27
N GLU A 112 9.50 25.48 -4.36
CA GLU A 112 8.71 26.35 -3.46
C GLU A 112 9.58 27.23 -2.58
N VAL A 113 10.65 26.68 -2.00
CA VAL A 113 11.62 27.45 -1.20
C VAL A 113 12.30 28.52 -2.06
N MET A 114 12.73 28.18 -3.28
CA MET A 114 13.34 29.16 -4.20
C MET A 114 12.37 30.30 -4.56
N VAL A 115 11.10 29.98 -4.84
CA VAL A 115 10.07 30.98 -5.14
C VAL A 115 9.81 31.88 -3.94
N ASN A 116 9.68 31.32 -2.74
CA ASN A 116 9.42 32.08 -1.52
C ASN A 116 10.59 32.99 -1.14
N ASN A 117 11.83 32.51 -1.27
CA ASN A 117 13.03 33.33 -1.06
C ASN A 117 13.12 34.47 -2.06
N THR A 118 12.74 34.23 -3.32
CA THR A 118 12.71 35.28 -4.34
C THR A 118 11.68 36.36 -3.97
N LYS A 119 10.44 35.97 -3.64
CA LYS A 119 9.37 36.89 -3.23
C LYS A 119 9.72 37.70 -1.97
N SER A 120 10.40 37.08 -1.00
CA SER A 120 10.83 37.76 0.23
C SER A 120 11.97 38.76 0.01
N ASN A 121 12.67 38.67 -1.12
CA ASN A 121 13.79 39.55 -1.49
C ASN A 121 13.40 40.59 -2.57
N LEU A 122 12.11 40.68 -2.95
CA LEU A 122 11.63 41.81 -3.73
C LEU A 122 11.48 43.04 -2.81
N PRO A 123 11.95 44.23 -3.25
CA PRO A 123 11.82 45.48 -2.50
C PRO A 123 10.37 45.96 -2.38
#